data_AF-A0A1V4DN85-F1
#
_entry.id   AF-A0A1V4DN85-F1
#
_cell.length_a   1.000
_cell.length_b   1.000
_cell.length_c   1.000
_cell.angle_alpha   90.00
_cell.angle_beta   90.00
_cell.angle_gamma   90.00
#
_symmetry.space_group_name_H-M   'P 1'
#
loop_
_entity.id
_entity.type
_entity.pdbx_description
1 polymer ?
#
loop_
_entity_poly.entity_id
_entity_poly.type
_entity_poly.pdbx_seq_one_letter_code
_entity_poly.pdbx_strand_id
1 'polypeptide(L)'
;MSVGHSYGSGIALVEAARHADVDGLVITGMLHTTTDFYEKVDKVHDFFHEASKDPLLAGLGAPAEYLTQRPGRRARMLEFAGGIEPELSAHNELIKSTATWGEGNSLPETYRPEHSRAVKVPVLVVVGEHDALFSSPAVGFAAHSESVHTFEREYYAPEARLETHVVAGVGHSLNVHRGAPEFYDLARDWFDRTFAAVSGPSRAA
;
A
#
# COMPACT_ATOMS: atom_id res chain seq x y z
N MET A 1 -6.66 -15.89 0.89
CA MET A 1 -5.89 -14.70 1.33
C MET A 1 -5.79 -13.69 0.19
N SER A 2 -5.85 -12.39 0.49
CA SER A 2 -5.61 -11.29 -0.46
C SER A 2 -4.51 -10.36 0.04
N VAL A 3 -3.72 -9.79 -0.88
CA VAL A 3 -2.61 -8.88 -0.57
C VAL A 3 -2.75 -7.65 -1.45
N GLY A 4 -2.79 -6.48 -0.83
CA GLY A 4 -2.93 -5.20 -1.50
C GLY A 4 -1.76 -4.26 -1.25
N HIS A 5 -1.58 -3.33 -2.18
CA HIS A 5 -0.66 -2.21 -2.03
C HIS A 5 -1.33 -0.90 -2.43
N SER A 6 -1.18 0.15 -1.61
CA SER A 6 -1.72 1.48 -1.89
C SER A 6 -3.23 1.40 -2.20
N TYR A 7 -3.70 1.94 -3.32
CA TYR A 7 -5.08 1.78 -3.78
C TYR A 7 -5.55 0.31 -3.86
N GLY A 8 -4.66 -0.62 -4.23
CA GLY A 8 -4.95 -2.06 -4.24
C GLY A 8 -5.26 -2.60 -2.85
N SER A 9 -4.72 -2.00 -1.78
CA SER A 9 -5.10 -2.32 -0.39
C SER A 9 -6.54 -1.92 -0.10
N GLY A 10 -6.96 -0.74 -0.55
CA GLY A 10 -8.35 -0.30 -0.44
C GLY A 10 -9.30 -1.23 -1.21
N ILE A 11 -8.93 -1.64 -2.42
CA ILE A 11 -9.70 -2.61 -3.20
C ILE A 11 -9.83 -3.95 -2.46
N ALA A 12 -8.72 -4.50 -1.94
CA ALA A 12 -8.72 -5.76 -1.20
C ALA A 12 -9.57 -5.67 0.08
N LEU A 13 -9.57 -4.53 0.75
CA LEU A 13 -10.40 -4.26 1.93
C LEU A 13 -11.89 -4.26 1.57
N VAL A 14 -12.28 -3.52 0.53
CA VAL A 14 -13.67 -3.44 0.05
C VAL A 14 -14.17 -4.81 -0.42
N GLU A 15 -13.32 -5.56 -1.12
CA GLU A 15 -13.63 -6.90 -1.60
C GLU A 15 -13.92 -7.85 -0.43
N ALA A 16 -13.01 -7.95 0.53
CA ALA A 16 -13.17 -8.80 1.69
C ALA A 16 -14.37 -8.41 2.58
N ALA A 17 -14.62 -7.11 2.72
CA ALA A 17 -15.78 -6.59 3.44
C ALA A 17 -17.12 -6.98 2.79
N ARG A 18 -17.15 -7.07 1.46
CA ARG A 18 -18.37 -7.38 0.69
C ARG A 18 -18.62 -8.86 0.50
N HIS A 19 -17.56 -9.63 0.26
CA HIS A 19 -17.67 -11.01 -0.20
C HIS A 19 -17.34 -12.03 0.90
N ALA A 20 -16.50 -11.66 1.87
CA ALA A 20 -16.12 -12.51 3.02
C ALA A 20 -15.63 -13.91 2.61
N ASP A 21 -14.93 -14.01 1.48
CA ASP A 21 -14.45 -15.24 0.84
C ASP A 21 -12.91 -15.32 0.78
N VAL A 22 -12.22 -14.47 1.54
CA VAL A 22 -10.78 -14.54 1.77
C VAL A 22 -10.47 -14.94 3.21
N ASP A 23 -9.44 -15.76 3.41
CA ASP A 23 -9.06 -16.23 4.76
C ASP A 23 -8.26 -15.21 5.59
N GLY A 24 -7.80 -14.12 4.97
CA GLY A 24 -6.99 -13.08 5.60
C GLY A 24 -6.51 -12.03 4.60
N LEU A 25 -6.06 -10.90 5.13
CA LEU A 25 -5.62 -9.73 4.37
C LEU A 25 -4.23 -9.27 4.78
N VAL A 26 -3.40 -8.94 3.78
CA VAL A 26 -2.20 -8.13 3.97
C VAL A 26 -2.39 -6.81 3.25
N ILE A 27 -2.47 -5.72 4.02
CA ILE A 27 -2.69 -4.35 3.58
C ILE A 27 -1.34 -3.65 3.65
N THR A 28 -0.86 -3.09 2.54
CA THR A 28 0.41 -2.34 2.54
C THR A 28 0.26 -0.92 2.03
N GLY A 29 1.06 0.00 2.58
CA GLY A 29 1.06 1.42 2.16
C GLY A 29 -0.30 2.09 2.30
N MET A 30 -1.05 1.80 3.37
CA MET A 30 -2.36 2.40 3.62
C MET A 30 -2.63 2.40 5.13
N LEU A 31 -3.09 3.54 5.64
CA LEU A 31 -3.63 3.74 6.98
C LEU A 31 -4.97 4.51 6.84
N HIS A 32 -5.78 4.55 7.90
CA HIS A 32 -6.98 5.39 7.99
C HIS A 32 -6.65 6.87 8.27
N THR A 33 -5.51 7.34 7.75
CA THR A 33 -5.05 8.72 7.81
C THR A 33 -4.22 9.02 6.57
N THR A 34 -4.02 10.30 6.27
CA THR A 34 -3.19 10.75 5.16
C THR A 34 -2.23 11.83 5.62
N THR A 35 -1.11 11.99 4.92
CA THR A 35 -0.19 13.10 5.19
C THR A 35 -0.71 14.40 4.56
N ASP A 36 -0.19 15.52 5.05
CA ASP A 36 -0.29 16.84 4.39
C ASP A 36 0.09 16.84 2.90
N PHE A 37 1.01 15.96 2.50
CA PHE A 37 1.46 15.85 1.12
C PHE A 37 0.36 15.25 0.25
N TYR A 38 -0.36 14.25 0.77
CA TYR A 38 -1.49 13.62 0.11
C TYR A 38 -2.72 14.54 0.08
N GLU A 39 -3.07 15.18 1.19
CA GLU A 39 -4.28 16.01 1.32
C GLU A 39 -4.26 17.29 0.48
N LYS A 40 -3.07 17.80 0.15
CA LYS A 40 -2.92 18.92 -0.77
C LYS A 40 -3.04 18.38 -2.19
N VAL A 41 -4.25 17.95 -2.55
CA VAL A 41 -4.65 17.24 -3.78
C VAL A 41 -4.09 17.90 -5.05
N ASP A 42 -4.03 19.23 -5.10
CA ASP A 42 -3.37 19.98 -6.19
C ASP A 42 -1.92 19.51 -6.45
N LYS A 43 -1.19 19.19 -5.37
CA LYS A 43 0.19 18.69 -5.44
C LYS A 43 0.26 17.25 -5.93
N VAL A 44 -0.73 16.40 -5.66
CA VAL A 44 -0.74 15.03 -6.20
C VAL A 44 -1.11 15.07 -7.67
N HIS A 45 -2.12 15.84 -8.06
CA HIS A 45 -2.48 16.04 -9.47
C HIS A 45 -1.32 16.55 -10.32
N ASP A 46 -0.50 17.47 -9.79
CA ASP A 46 0.70 17.96 -10.45
C ASP A 46 1.75 16.87 -10.73
N PHE A 47 1.68 15.73 -10.05
CA PHE A 47 2.59 14.60 -10.29
C PHE A 47 2.17 13.76 -11.48
N PHE A 48 0.97 13.95 -12.03
CA PHE A 48 0.45 13.14 -13.12
C PHE A 48 0.35 13.93 -14.43
N HIS A 49 0.40 13.19 -15.54
CA HIS A 49 0.11 13.67 -16.88
C HIS A 49 -0.44 12.52 -17.72
N GLU A 50 -1.03 12.84 -18.87
CA GLU A 50 -1.60 11.83 -19.78
C GLU A 50 -0.52 10.80 -20.19
N ALA A 51 -0.88 9.51 -20.18
CA ALA A 51 0.02 8.44 -20.58
C ALA A 51 0.51 8.61 -22.04
N SER A 52 -0.32 9.20 -22.90
CA SER A 52 0.02 9.55 -24.30
C SER A 52 1.18 10.55 -24.43
N LYS A 53 1.46 11.32 -23.37
CA LYS A 53 2.54 12.32 -23.32
C LYS A 53 3.80 11.78 -22.66
N ASP A 54 3.79 10.54 -22.18
CA ASP A 54 4.93 9.93 -21.51
C ASP A 54 5.78 9.12 -22.48
N PRO A 55 7.11 9.32 -22.55
CA PRO A 55 7.96 8.62 -23.50
C PRO A 55 7.94 7.09 -23.34
N LEU A 56 7.63 6.58 -22.14
CA LEU A 56 7.55 5.13 -21.89
C LEU A 56 6.20 4.54 -22.28
N LEU A 57 5.12 5.34 -22.27
CA LEU A 57 3.75 4.86 -22.40
C LEU A 57 3.00 5.42 -23.62
N ALA A 58 3.55 6.38 -24.34
CA ALA A 58 2.93 6.99 -25.52
C ALA A 58 2.59 5.98 -26.62
N GLY A 59 3.35 4.88 -26.70
CA GLY A 59 3.11 3.79 -27.65
C GLY A 59 1.89 2.92 -27.34
N LEU A 60 1.27 3.06 -26.16
CA LEU A 60 0.11 2.25 -25.77
C LEU A 60 -1.20 2.66 -26.47
N GLY A 61 -1.27 3.86 -27.06
CA GLY A 61 -2.51 4.38 -27.64
C GLY A 61 -3.63 4.57 -26.58
N ALA A 62 -3.25 4.83 -25.34
CA ALA A 62 -4.19 4.96 -24.23
C ALA A 62 -5.11 6.20 -24.39
N PRO A 63 -6.40 6.11 -24.00
CA PRO A 63 -7.29 7.27 -23.92
C PRO A 63 -6.76 8.40 -23.03
N ALA A 64 -7.26 9.62 -23.22
CA ALA A 64 -6.77 10.81 -22.54
C ALA A 64 -6.95 10.77 -21.00
N GLU A 65 -7.88 9.95 -20.51
CA GLU A 65 -8.16 9.77 -19.09
C GLU A 65 -7.17 8.85 -18.38
N TYR A 66 -6.31 8.15 -19.15
CA TYR A 66 -5.21 7.37 -18.61
C TYR A 66 -4.02 8.27 -18.34
N LEU A 67 -3.55 8.21 -17.10
CA LEU A 67 -2.49 9.04 -16.57
C LEU A 67 -1.30 8.19 -16.18
N THR A 68 -0.14 8.81 -16.07
CA THR A 68 1.03 8.25 -15.40
C THR A 68 1.73 9.35 -14.63
N GLN A 69 2.68 8.97 -13.78
CA GLN A 69 3.49 9.95 -13.07
C GLN A 69 4.46 10.63 -14.03
N ARG A 70 4.61 11.94 -13.91
CA ARG A 70 5.60 12.72 -14.67
C ARG A 70 7.00 12.20 -14.39
N PRO A 71 7.90 12.19 -15.38
CA PRO A 71 9.28 11.79 -15.20
C PRO A 71 9.94 12.42 -13.97
N GLY A 72 10.54 11.60 -13.11
CA GLY A 72 11.23 12.02 -11.90
C GLY A 72 10.33 12.46 -10.73
N ARG A 73 9.00 12.46 -10.90
CA ARG A 73 8.05 12.73 -9.80
C ARG A 73 7.68 11.46 -9.03
N ARG A 74 7.79 10.29 -9.63
CA ARG A 74 7.50 8.99 -9.00
C ARG A 74 8.30 8.77 -7.73
N ALA A 75 9.63 8.91 -7.81
CA ALA A 75 10.51 8.73 -6.65
C ALA A 75 10.14 9.67 -5.50
N ARG A 76 9.86 10.95 -5.78
CA ARG A 76 9.45 11.92 -4.75
C ARG A 76 8.15 11.53 -4.05
N MET A 77 7.25 10.84 -4.74
CA MET A 77 5.96 10.43 -4.20
C MET A 77 6.02 9.09 -3.47
N LEU A 78 6.82 8.16 -3.98
CA LEU A 78 6.74 6.74 -3.62
C LEU A 78 7.95 6.23 -2.83
N GLU A 79 9.07 6.94 -2.87
CA GLU A 79 10.35 6.43 -2.38
C GLU A 79 10.92 7.33 -1.29
N PHE A 80 11.67 6.70 -0.39
CA PHE A 80 12.59 7.36 0.50
C PHE A 80 14.01 7.21 -0.06
N ALA A 81 14.60 8.31 -0.53
CA ALA A 81 15.88 8.30 -1.22
C ALA A 81 17.02 7.64 -0.40
N GLY A 82 17.00 7.76 0.93
CA GLY A 82 18.00 7.11 1.80
C GLY A 82 17.83 5.59 1.90
N GLY A 83 16.66 5.06 1.55
CA GLY A 83 16.29 3.66 1.70
C GLY A 83 16.38 2.83 0.43
N ILE A 84 16.73 3.40 -0.71
CA ILE A 84 16.73 2.74 -2.02
C ILE A 84 18.10 2.87 -2.72
N GLU A 85 18.44 1.89 -3.57
CA GLU A 85 19.59 1.99 -4.47
C GLU A 85 19.24 2.89 -5.68
N PRO A 86 20.12 3.82 -6.10
CA PRO A 86 19.82 4.71 -7.24
C PRO A 86 19.46 3.98 -8.53
N GLU A 87 20.09 2.84 -8.81
CA GLU A 87 19.79 2.01 -9.98
C GLU A 87 18.38 1.39 -9.90
N LEU A 88 17.94 1.00 -8.70
CA LEU A 88 16.60 0.44 -8.49
C LEU A 88 15.53 1.54 -8.56
N SER A 89 15.81 2.73 -8.05
CA SER A 89 14.95 3.91 -8.22
C SER A 89 14.79 4.26 -9.71
N ALA A 90 15.89 4.30 -10.47
CA ALA A 90 15.86 4.50 -11.91
C ALA A 90 15.05 3.41 -12.62
N HIS A 91 15.21 2.14 -12.22
CA HIS A 91 14.42 1.04 -12.76
C HIS A 91 12.93 1.16 -12.43
N ASN A 92 12.56 1.59 -11.22
CA ASN A 92 11.18 1.78 -10.79
C ASN A 92 10.44 2.83 -11.65
N GLU A 93 11.15 3.86 -12.14
CA GLU A 93 10.60 4.81 -13.12
C GLU A 93 10.35 4.14 -14.48
N LEU A 94 11.24 3.24 -14.92
CA LEU A 94 11.13 2.57 -16.23
C LEU A 94 9.99 1.56 -16.31
N ILE A 95 9.58 0.98 -15.18
CA ILE A 95 8.50 -0.02 -15.10
C ILE A 95 7.15 0.57 -14.71
N LYS A 96 7.03 1.90 -14.68
CA LYS A 96 5.76 2.55 -14.35
C LYS A 96 4.67 2.17 -15.34
N SER A 97 3.43 2.21 -14.87
CA SER A 97 2.25 1.93 -15.67
C SER A 97 1.27 3.11 -15.61
N THR A 98 0.07 2.90 -16.12
CA THR A 98 -1.02 3.86 -16.10
C THR A 98 -1.90 3.72 -14.87
N ALA A 99 -2.52 4.82 -14.47
CA ALA A 99 -3.71 4.89 -13.63
C ALA A 99 -4.78 5.73 -14.36
N THR A 100 -5.94 5.96 -13.75
CA THR A 100 -7.00 6.82 -14.31
C THR A 100 -7.48 7.88 -13.32
N TRP A 101 -8.08 8.95 -13.84
CA TRP A 101 -8.80 9.90 -12.98
C TRP A 101 -9.93 9.24 -12.18
N GLY A 102 -10.61 8.25 -12.76
CA GLY A 102 -11.67 7.50 -12.10
C GLY A 102 -11.17 6.75 -10.86
N GLU A 103 -10.03 6.07 -10.97
CA GLU A 103 -9.38 5.41 -9.82
C GLU A 103 -9.06 6.43 -8.72
N GLY A 104 -8.42 7.54 -9.07
CA GLY A 104 -8.09 8.61 -8.11
C GLY A 104 -9.32 9.19 -7.40
N ASN A 105 -10.42 9.41 -8.13
CA ASN A 105 -11.67 9.92 -7.56
C ASN A 105 -12.38 8.89 -6.67
N SER A 106 -12.17 7.61 -6.92
CA SER A 106 -12.74 6.52 -6.12
C SER A 106 -11.87 6.11 -4.94
N LEU A 107 -10.60 6.53 -4.90
CA LEU A 107 -9.67 6.24 -3.81
C LEU A 107 -10.34 6.51 -2.44
N PRO A 108 -10.89 7.71 -2.17
CA PRO A 108 -11.51 8.06 -0.88
C PRO A 108 -12.56 7.08 -0.37
N GLU A 109 -13.28 6.43 -1.27
CA GLU A 109 -14.31 5.46 -0.90
C GLU A 109 -13.70 4.15 -0.37
N THR A 110 -12.51 3.78 -0.84
CA THR A 110 -11.92 2.46 -0.56
C THR A 110 -11.32 2.30 0.83
N TYR A 111 -10.92 3.39 1.49
CA TYR A 111 -10.39 3.38 2.87
C TYR A 111 -11.37 3.96 3.90
N ARG A 112 -12.67 3.99 3.56
CA ARG A 112 -13.68 4.36 4.52
C ARG A 112 -13.75 3.33 5.66
N PRO A 113 -13.81 3.76 6.94
CA PRO A 113 -13.78 2.87 8.09
C PRO A 113 -14.83 1.76 8.13
N GLU A 114 -15.97 1.93 7.46
CA GLU A 114 -17.00 0.89 7.36
C GLU A 114 -16.49 -0.39 6.71
N HIS A 115 -15.59 -0.30 5.74
CA HIS A 115 -15.05 -1.47 5.05
C HIS A 115 -14.14 -2.27 5.99
N SER A 116 -13.20 -1.62 6.66
CA SER A 116 -12.28 -2.25 7.62
C SER A 116 -13.00 -2.81 8.86
N ARG A 117 -14.05 -2.13 9.35
CA ARG A 117 -14.91 -2.65 10.44
C ARG A 117 -15.73 -3.88 10.05
N ALA A 118 -16.04 -4.04 8.76
CA ALA A 118 -16.77 -5.19 8.25
C ALA A 118 -15.89 -6.43 8.04
N VAL A 119 -14.57 -6.28 7.94
CA VAL A 119 -13.65 -7.42 7.80
C VAL A 119 -13.61 -8.26 9.08
N LYS A 120 -13.83 -9.57 8.94
CA LYS A 120 -13.89 -10.55 10.05
C LYS A 120 -12.80 -11.63 10.02
N VAL A 121 -11.77 -11.42 9.20
CA VAL A 121 -10.62 -12.32 9.06
C VAL A 121 -9.34 -11.63 9.49
N PRO A 122 -8.28 -12.37 9.86
CA PRO A 122 -7.00 -11.79 10.26
C PRO A 122 -6.47 -10.75 9.25
N VAL A 123 -6.01 -9.60 9.76
CA VAL A 123 -5.44 -8.50 8.96
C VAL A 123 -4.04 -8.14 9.45
N LEU A 124 -3.10 -8.10 8.52
CA LEU A 124 -1.78 -7.50 8.69
C LEU A 124 -1.72 -6.17 7.93
N VAL A 125 -1.40 -5.07 8.61
CA VAL A 125 -1.12 -3.77 7.99
C VAL A 125 0.37 -3.46 8.06
N VAL A 126 1.01 -3.16 6.93
CA VAL A 126 2.44 -2.78 6.89
C VAL A 126 2.65 -1.49 6.12
N VAL A 127 3.34 -0.53 6.71
CA VAL A 127 3.68 0.75 6.07
C VAL A 127 5.16 1.06 6.21
N GLY A 128 5.68 1.92 5.33
CA GLY A 128 7.01 2.49 5.48
C GLY A 128 7.03 3.64 6.49
N GLU A 129 8.13 3.79 7.23
CA GLU A 129 8.37 4.93 8.13
C GLU A 129 8.35 6.29 7.41
N HIS A 130 8.71 6.30 6.13
CA HIS A 130 8.81 7.49 5.28
C HIS A 130 7.82 7.45 4.11
N ASP A 131 6.71 6.73 4.24
CA ASP A 131 5.58 6.78 3.31
C ASP A 131 4.98 8.19 3.26
N ALA A 132 5.32 8.92 2.19
CA ALA A 132 4.88 10.28 1.97
C ALA A 132 3.35 10.43 1.82
N LEU A 133 2.59 9.35 1.68
CA LEU A 133 1.14 9.38 1.45
C LEU A 133 0.34 9.07 2.72
N PHE A 134 0.75 8.07 3.49
CA PHE A 134 -0.02 7.57 4.65
C PHE A 134 0.74 7.59 5.97
N SER A 135 2.07 7.44 5.95
CA SER A 135 2.87 7.18 7.15
C SER A 135 4.22 7.87 7.07
N SER A 136 4.37 9.01 7.74
CA SER A 136 5.64 9.75 7.75
C SER A 136 5.84 10.46 9.09
N PRO A 137 7.04 10.97 9.42
CA PRO A 137 7.24 11.74 10.65
C PRO A 137 6.32 12.97 10.81
N ALA A 138 5.72 13.45 9.70
CA ALA A 138 4.70 14.51 9.75
C ALA A 138 3.37 14.01 10.38
N VAL A 139 3.08 12.72 10.25
CA VAL A 139 2.02 12.01 10.97
C VAL A 139 2.62 11.56 12.30
N GLY A 140 2.33 12.30 13.38
CA GLY A 140 3.08 12.22 14.65
C GLY A 140 3.14 10.86 15.36
N PHE A 141 2.44 9.83 14.87
CA PHE A 141 2.43 8.47 15.41
C PHE A 141 3.06 7.43 14.47
N ALA A 142 3.45 7.79 13.25
CA ALA A 142 3.90 6.86 12.22
C ALA A 142 5.31 6.26 12.45
N ALA A 143 6.04 6.72 13.48
CA ALA A 143 7.41 6.26 13.74
C ALA A 143 7.47 4.86 14.37
N HIS A 144 6.37 4.36 14.97
CA HIS A 144 6.40 3.15 15.79
C HIS A 144 5.18 2.26 15.54
N SER A 145 5.43 0.96 15.36
CA SER A 145 4.38 -0.06 15.12
C SER A 145 3.29 -0.07 16.20
N GLU A 146 3.63 0.16 17.47
CA GLU A 146 2.66 0.22 18.58
C GLU A 146 1.74 1.44 18.48
N SER A 147 2.28 2.59 18.07
CA SER A 147 1.51 3.82 17.91
C SER A 147 0.58 3.72 16.69
N VAL A 148 1.06 3.11 15.59
CA VAL A 148 0.22 2.77 14.44
C VAL A 148 -0.86 1.76 14.82
N HIS A 149 -0.54 0.73 15.62
CA HIS A 149 -1.53 -0.24 16.12
C HIS A 149 -2.63 0.44 16.92
N THR A 150 -2.23 1.33 17.84
CA THR A 150 -3.14 2.08 18.72
C THR A 150 -4.09 2.95 17.91
N PHE A 151 -3.62 3.54 16.81
CA PHE A 151 -4.45 4.31 15.90
C PHE A 151 -5.37 3.41 15.06
N GLU A 152 -4.83 2.42 14.36
CA GLU A 152 -5.58 1.58 13.41
C GLU A 152 -6.64 0.70 14.08
N ARG A 153 -6.43 0.27 15.33
CA ARG A 153 -7.41 -0.58 16.04
C ARG A 153 -8.80 0.06 16.21
N GLU A 154 -8.94 1.38 16.07
CA GLU A 154 -10.26 2.06 16.11
C GLU A 154 -11.08 1.86 14.82
N TYR A 155 -10.42 1.40 13.76
CA TYR A 155 -10.98 1.21 12.42
C TYR A 155 -11.23 -0.25 12.07
N TYR A 156 -10.67 -1.21 12.82
CA TYR A 156 -10.92 -2.63 12.62
C TYR A 156 -11.76 -3.22 13.74
N ALA A 157 -12.60 -4.19 13.41
CA ALA A 157 -13.33 -4.95 14.42
C ALA A 157 -12.40 -5.97 15.12
N PRO A 158 -12.68 -6.39 16.37
CA PRO A 158 -11.84 -7.34 17.09
C PRO A 158 -11.59 -8.66 16.35
N GLU A 159 -12.55 -9.12 15.54
CA GLU A 159 -12.44 -10.34 14.74
C GLU A 159 -11.35 -10.25 13.66
N ALA A 160 -11.00 -9.02 13.24
CA ALA A 160 -9.92 -8.79 12.29
C ALA A 160 -8.54 -9.15 12.85
N ARG A 161 -8.41 -9.38 14.16
CA ARG A 161 -7.15 -9.77 14.83
C ARG A 161 -5.96 -8.93 14.33
N LEU A 162 -6.16 -7.62 14.28
CA LEU A 162 -5.27 -6.68 13.62
C LEU A 162 -3.84 -6.76 14.18
N GLU A 163 -2.88 -6.96 13.28
CA GLU A 163 -1.45 -6.74 13.50
C GLU A 163 -0.96 -5.60 12.59
N THR A 164 -0.06 -4.75 13.10
CA THR A 164 0.46 -3.60 12.35
C THR A 164 1.96 -3.48 12.48
N HIS A 165 2.65 -3.13 11.40
CA HIS A 165 4.10 -2.93 11.38
C HIS A 165 4.50 -1.69 10.59
N VAL A 166 5.51 -0.98 11.09
CA VAL A 166 6.23 0.08 10.39
C VAL A 166 7.61 -0.44 10.03
N VAL A 167 8.00 -0.35 8.76
CA VAL A 167 9.33 -0.74 8.28
C VAL A 167 10.22 0.50 8.20
N ALA A 168 11.32 0.49 8.94
CA ALA A 168 12.23 1.62 9.04
C ALA A 168 12.95 1.92 7.70
N GLY A 169 13.18 3.19 7.40
CA GLY A 169 13.91 3.58 6.19
C GLY A 169 13.20 3.22 4.88
N VAL A 170 11.88 3.02 4.90
CA VAL A 170 11.07 2.62 3.74
C VAL A 170 10.05 3.70 3.39
N GLY A 171 9.93 4.03 2.10
CA GLY A 171 8.91 4.93 1.56
C GLY A 171 7.56 4.22 1.33
N HIS A 172 6.72 4.80 0.47
CA HIS A 172 5.41 4.20 0.15
C HIS A 172 5.56 2.87 -0.59
N SER A 173 6.46 2.75 -1.58
CA SER A 173 6.66 1.51 -2.31
C SER A 173 7.59 0.55 -1.56
N LEU A 174 7.05 -0.21 -0.61
CA LEU A 174 7.84 -1.11 0.27
C LEU A 174 8.83 -2.00 -0.49
N ASN A 175 8.37 -2.60 -1.60
CA ASN A 175 9.10 -3.64 -2.32
C ASN A 175 10.40 -3.19 -3.02
N VAL A 176 10.62 -1.88 -3.17
CA VAL A 176 11.81 -1.35 -3.86
C VAL A 176 12.88 -0.80 -2.90
N HIS A 177 12.63 -0.83 -1.59
CA HIS A 177 13.59 -0.33 -0.60
C HIS A 177 14.46 -1.47 -0.04
N ARG A 178 15.59 -1.11 0.58
CA ARG A 178 16.48 -2.06 1.28
C ARG A 178 15.78 -2.77 2.45
N GLY A 179 14.72 -2.19 2.99
CA GLY A 179 13.85 -2.81 4.00
C GLY A 179 12.84 -3.82 3.45
N ALA A 180 12.78 -4.06 2.13
CA ALA A 180 11.84 -5.03 1.56
C ALA A 180 11.96 -6.45 2.14
N PRO A 181 13.18 -7.00 2.41
CA PRO A 181 13.31 -8.31 3.07
C PRO A 181 12.61 -8.37 4.44
N GLU A 182 12.71 -7.31 5.25
CA GLU A 182 12.02 -7.23 6.54
C GLU A 182 10.50 -7.30 6.36
N PHE A 183 9.94 -6.56 5.40
CA PHE A 183 8.52 -6.67 5.05
C PHE A 183 8.13 -8.11 4.66
N TYR A 184 8.92 -8.76 3.79
CA TYR A 184 8.63 -10.13 3.37
C TYR A 184 8.70 -11.12 4.52
N ASP A 185 9.65 -10.97 5.44
CA ASP A 185 9.77 -11.81 6.64
C ASP A 185 8.59 -11.59 7.59
N LEU A 186 8.19 -10.34 7.84
CA LEU A 186 6.99 -10.02 8.63
C LEU A 186 5.72 -10.66 8.05
N ALA A 187 5.51 -10.54 6.73
CA ALA A 187 4.34 -11.11 6.06
C ALA A 187 4.34 -12.64 6.11
N ARG A 188 5.51 -13.28 5.95
CA ARG A 188 5.70 -14.73 6.04
C ARG A 188 5.42 -15.23 7.45
N ASP A 189 6.03 -14.60 8.46
CA ASP A 189 5.86 -14.98 9.86
C ASP A 189 4.42 -14.81 10.33
N TRP A 190 3.76 -13.72 9.91
CA TRP A 190 2.34 -13.53 10.16
C TRP A 190 1.49 -14.62 9.50
N PHE A 191 1.76 -14.96 8.24
CA PHE A 191 1.06 -16.02 7.53
C PHE A 191 1.21 -17.35 8.25
N ASP A 192 2.44 -17.74 8.59
CA ASP A 192 2.73 -19.00 9.27
C ASP A 192 2.04 -19.05 10.64
N ARG A 193 2.15 -18.01 11.48
CA ARG A 193 1.45 -17.99 12.78
C ARG A 193 -0.07 -18.01 12.67
N THR A 194 -0.62 -17.42 11.61
CA THR A 194 -2.06 -17.28 11.45
C THR A 194 -2.70 -18.54 10.85
N PHE A 195 -1.99 -19.21 9.92
CA PHE A 195 -2.54 -20.28 9.10
C PHE A 195 -1.81 -21.62 9.20
N ALA A 196 -0.71 -21.77 9.95
CA ALA A 196 0.00 -23.05 10.11
C ALA A 196 -0.85 -24.19 10.70
N ALA A 197 -2.01 -23.89 11.28
CA ALA A 197 -2.99 -24.92 11.67
C ALA A 197 -3.67 -25.59 10.45
N VAL A 198 -3.54 -25.07 9.23
CA VAL A 198 -4.01 -25.68 7.98
C VAL A 198 -2.91 -26.58 7.41
N SER A 199 -2.49 -27.58 8.19
CA SER A 199 -1.72 -28.70 7.64
C SER A 199 -2.67 -29.58 6.82
N GLY A 200 -2.72 -29.35 5.50
CA GLY A 200 -3.25 -30.34 4.56
C GLY A 200 -2.46 -31.65 4.64
N PRO A 201 -3.04 -32.79 4.22
CA PRO A 201 -2.37 -34.09 4.33
C PRO A 201 -1.01 -34.04 3.64
N SER A 202 0.01 -34.47 4.37
CA SER A 202 1.38 -34.73 3.89
C SER A 202 1.33 -35.32 2.48
N ARG A 203 1.94 -34.65 1.52
CA ARG A 203 2.26 -35.28 0.24
C ARG A 203 3.25 -36.40 0.55
N ALA A 204 2.78 -37.64 0.48
CA ALA A 204 3.64 -38.80 0.48
C ALA A 204 4.67 -38.66 -0.66
N ALA A 205 5.91 -39.01 -0.32
CA ALA A 205 7.10 -38.94 -1.18
C ALA A 205 6.95 -39.75 -2.47
#